data_AF-A0A2E8BVQ1-F1
#
_entry.id   AF-A0A2E8BVQ1-F1
#
_cell.length_a   1.000
_cell.length_b   1.000
_cell.length_c   1.000
_cell.angle_alpha   90.00
_cell.angle_beta   90.00
_cell.angle_gamma   90.00
#
_symmetry.space_group_name_H-M   'P 1'
#
loop_
_entity.id
_entity.type
_entity.pdbx_description
1 polymer ?
#
loop_
_entity_poly.entity_id
_entity_poly.type
_entity_poly.pdbx_seq_one_letter_code
_entity_poly.pdbx_strand_id
1 'polypeptide(L)' 'MLHTTSKDGDECSVWRYFPPGTENVLDAPLEWVGDLLDLETSLEPVPRYIRTLVREGETLEETAIRLS' A
#
# COMPACT_ATOMS: atom_id res chain seq x y z
N MET A 1 -5.14 -0.75 -3.73
CA MET A 1 -3.97 -1.12 -2.90
C MET A 1 -4.41 -1.30 -1.46
N LEU A 2 -3.67 -2.08 -0.68
CA LEU A 2 -4.04 -2.49 0.68
C LEU A 2 -2.81 -2.55 1.60
N HIS A 3 -2.93 -2.01 2.81
CA HIS A 3 -1.97 -2.14 3.89
C HIS A 3 -2.65 -2.77 5.11
N THR A 4 -2.07 -3.83 5.65
CA THR A 4 -2.60 -4.59 6.79
C THR A 4 -1.51 -4.94 7.79
N THR A 5 -1.85 -5.07 9.06
CA THR A 5 -0.95 -5.68 10.05
C THR A 5 -0.79 -7.18 9.75
N SER A 6 0.42 -7.72 9.92
CA SER A 6 0.69 -9.16 9.83
C SER A 6 -0.09 -9.94 10.90
N LYS A 7 -0.47 -11.17 10.55
CA LYS A 7 -1.16 -12.11 11.46
C LYS A 7 -0.21 -12.91 12.33
N ASP A 8 1.08 -12.93 11.99
CA ASP A 8 2.06 -13.79 12.67
C ASP A 8 2.54 -13.19 14.00
N GLY A 9 1.96 -12.06 14.43
CA GLY A 9 2.27 -11.41 15.70
C GLY A 9 3.65 -10.75 15.72
N ASP A 10 4.28 -10.60 14.56
CA ASP A 10 5.62 -10.02 14.37
C ASP A 10 5.59 -8.49 14.24
N GLU A 11 4.43 -7.85 14.42
CA GLU A 11 4.19 -6.40 14.25
C GLU A 11 4.60 -5.86 12.88
N CYS A 12 4.87 -6.74 11.90
CA CYS A 12 5.22 -6.34 10.55
C CYS A 12 3.96 -5.85 9.82
N SER A 13 4.09 -4.76 9.08
CA SER A 13 3.04 -4.34 8.15
C SER A 13 3.22 -5.00 6.79
N VAL A 14 2.10 -5.35 6.15
CA VAL A 14 2.05 -5.99 4.83
C VAL A 14 1.40 -5.04 3.84
N TRP A 15 2.13 -4.71 2.78
CA TRP A 15 1.63 -3.96 1.64
C TRP A 15 1.23 -4.89 0.50
N ARG A 16 0.11 -4.63 -0.15
CA ARG A 16 -0.36 -5.40 -1.32
C ARG A 16 -0.89 -4.45 -2.39
N TYR A 17 -0.41 -4.64 -3.62
CA TYR A 17 -0.95 -4.01 -4.81
C TYR A 17 -2.00 -4.91 -5.46
N PHE A 18 -3.07 -4.30 -5.97
CA PHE A 18 -4.13 -4.99 -6.70
C PHE A 18 -4.41 -4.22 -7.98
N PRO A 19 -4.32 -4.87 -9.16
CA PRO A 19 -4.75 -4.25 -10.41
C PRO A 19 -6.23 -3.86 -10.38
N PRO A 20 -6.66 -2.84 -11.16
CA PRO A 20 -8.06 -2.48 -11.28
C PRO A 20 -8.95 -3.66 -11.66
N GLY A 21 -10.09 -3.81 -10.97
CA GLY A 21 -11.02 -4.91 -11.20
C GLY A 21 -10.65 -6.23 -10.52
N THR A 22 -9.59 -6.26 -9.71
CA THR A 22 -9.26 -7.43 -8.89
C THR A 22 -10.16 -7.48 -7.66
N GLU A 23 -10.84 -8.61 -7.45
CA GLU A 23 -11.50 -8.88 -6.18
C GLU A 23 -10.48 -9.37 -5.15
N ASN A 24 -10.55 -8.83 -3.94
CA ASN A 24 -9.72 -9.27 -2.83
C ASN A 24 -10.54 -9.34 -1.54
N VAL A 25 -10.23 -10.33 -0.69
CA VAL A 25 -10.84 -10.47 0.63
C VAL A 25 -9.88 -9.91 1.66
N LEU A 26 -10.38 -9.04 2.53
CA LEU A 26 -9.64 -8.59 3.69
C LEU A 26 -9.54 -9.73 4.69
N ASP A 27 -8.34 -10.25 4.90
CA ASP A 27 -8.12 -11.38 5.80
C ASP A 27 -7.41 -10.96 7.09
N ALA A 28 -6.73 -9.82 7.13
CA ALA A 28 -5.99 -9.27 8.26
C ALA A 28 -6.54 -7.88 8.69
N PRO A 29 -6.18 -7.36 9.88
CA PRO A 29 -6.58 -6.02 10.29
C PRO A 29 -6.17 -4.96 9.27
N LEU A 30 -7.14 -4.17 8.82
CA LEU A 30 -6.96 -3.12 7.82
C LEU A 30 -6.32 -1.88 8.46
N GLU A 31 -5.20 -1.43 7.91
CA GLU A 31 -4.55 -0.17 8.30
C GLU A 31 -4.78 0.93 7.26
N TRP A 32 -4.83 0.58 5.98
CA TRP A 32 -5.15 1.52 4.91
C TRP A 32 -5.61 0.79 3.63
N VAL A 33 -6.55 1.40 2.89
CA VAL A 33 -6.99 0.96 1.57
C VAL A 33 -7.27 2.19 0.70
N GLY A 34 -6.86 2.14 -0.56
CA GLY A 34 -7.08 3.21 -1.51
C GLY A 34 -6.53 2.88 -2.90
N ASP A 35 -6.84 3.74 -3.86
CA ASP A 35 -6.31 3.67 -5.22
C ASP A 35 -5.04 4.52 -5.39
N LEU A 36 -4.56 4.66 -6.63
CA LEU A 36 -3.34 5.42 -6.93
C LEU A 36 -3.51 6.92 -6.64
N LEU A 37 -4.71 7.47 -6.84
CA LEU A 37 -5.01 8.87 -6.55
C LEU A 37 -5.05 9.12 -5.04
N ASP A 38 -5.65 8.19 -4.28
CA ASP A 38 -5.61 8.22 -2.81
C ASP A 38 -4.16 8.16 -2.31
N LEU A 39 -3.35 7.29 -2.91
CA LEU A 39 -1.94 7.15 -2.56
C LEU A 39 -1.12 8.41 -2.87
N GLU A 40 -1.45 9.12 -3.94
CA GLU A 40 -0.79 10.38 -4.31
C GLU A 40 -1.19 11.54 -3.40
N THR A 41 -2.47 11.65 -3.07
CA THR A 41 -3.05 12.88 -2.49
C THR A 41 -3.33 12.80 -0.99
N SER A 42 -3.50 11.60 -0.42
CA SER A 42 -3.87 11.45 0.98
C SER A 42 -2.76 11.93 1.93
N LEU A 43 -3.19 12.57 3.01
CA LEU A 43 -2.32 13.02 4.10
C LEU A 43 -2.17 11.96 5.20
N GLU A 44 -2.77 10.79 5.06
CA GLU A 44 -2.62 9.71 6.03
C GLU A 44 -1.17 9.20 6.13
N PRO A 45 -0.78 8.60 7.27
CA PRO A 45 0.60 8.16 7.49
C PRO A 45 1.10 7.16 6.45
N VAL A 46 0.29 6.17 6.07
CA VAL A 46 0.68 5.11 5.12
C VAL A 46 0.98 5.68 3.72
N PRO A 47 0.06 6.43 3.06
CA PRO A 47 0.35 7.08 1.78
C PRO A 47 1.60 7.97 1.81
N ARG A 48 1.76 8.76 2.88
CA ARG A 48 2.94 9.61 3.05
C ARG A 48 4.22 8.78 3.10
N TYR A 49 4.22 7.70 3.89
CA TYR A 49 5.38 6.82 4.02
C TYR A 49 5.73 6.16 2.68
N ILE A 50 4.77 5.59 1.97
CA ILE A 50 4.99 4.99 0.64
C ILE A 50 5.58 6.00 -0.34
N ARG A 51 5.10 7.26 -0.36
CA ARG A 51 5.68 8.32 -1.20
C ARG A 51 7.15 8.63 -0.87
N THR A 52 7.59 8.41 0.37
CA THR A 52 9.02 8.57 0.72
C THR A 52 9.93 7.44 0.22
N LEU A 53 9.34 6.30 -0.20
CA LEU A 53 10.07 5.13 -0.70
C LEU A 53 10.24 5.13 -2.23
N VAL A 54 9.74 6.16 -2.92
CA VAL A 54 9.87 6.36 -4.37
C VAL A 54 11.32 6.64 -4.70
N ARG A 55 11.88 5.87 -5.63
CA ARG A 55 13.27 6.04 -6.10
C ARG A 55 13.35 7.07 -7.22
N GLU A 56 14.55 7.63 -7.45
CA GLU A 56 14.77 8.51 -8.59
C GLU A 56 14.46 7.80 -9.92
N GLY A 57 13.66 8.43 -10.77
CA GLY A 57 13.21 7.87 -12.04
C GLY A 57 12.09 6.82 -11.93
N GLU A 58 11.59 6.53 -10.74
CA GLU A 58 10.48 5.62 -10.48
C GLU A 58 9.16 6.40 -10.33
N THR A 59 8.09 5.91 -10.95
CA THR A 59 6.74 6.42 -10.73
C THR A 59 6.15 5.89 -9.43
N LEU A 60 5.14 6.59 -8.88
CA LEU A 60 4.46 6.15 -7.65
C LEU A 60 3.79 4.77 -7.82
N GLU A 61 3.29 4.46 -9.01
CA GLU A 61 2.72 3.15 -9.32
C GLU A 61 3.78 2.05 -9.33
N GLU A 62 4.93 2.29 -9.98
CA GLU A 62 6.06 1.34 -9.96
C GLU A 62 6.58 1.10 -8.54
N THR A 63 6.65 2.15 -7.71
CA THR A 63 6.95 2.01 -6.27
C THR A 63 5.92 1.13 -5.57
N ALA A 64 4.63 1.37 -5.79
CA ALA A 64 3.56 0.60 -5.16
C ALA A 64 3.60 -0.89 -5.55
N ILE A 65 3.94 -1.20 -6.81
CA ILE A 65 4.10 -2.57 -7.31
C ILE A 65 5.38 -3.21 -6.73
N ARG A 66 6.49 -2.47 -6.63
CA ARG A 66 7.76 -3.01 -6.09
C ARG A 66 7.68 -3.37 -4.60
N LEU A 67 6.85 -2.65 -3.85
CA LEU A 67 6.71 -2.86 -2.41
C LEU A 67 5.77 -4.02 -2.04
N SER A 68 5.05 -4.61 -3.02
CA SER A 68 4.09 -5.69 -2.80
C SER A 68 4.69 -7.09 -2.90
#